data_AF-A0A2H9N9V2-F1
#
_entry.id   AF-A0A2H9N9V2-F1
#
_cell.length_a   1.000
_cell.length_b   1.000
_cell.length_c   1.000
_cell.angle_alpha   90.00
_cell.angle_beta   90.00
_cell.angle_gamma   90.00
#
_symmetry.space_group_name_H-M   'P 1'
#
loop_
_entity.id
_entity.type
_entity.pdbx_description
1 polymer ?
#
loop_
_entity_poly.entity_id
_entity_poly.type
_entity_poly.pdbx_seq_one_letter_code
_entity_poly.pdbx_strand_id
1 'polypeptide(L)'
;LSSWILKPSEIIHDLRFFFQNGLNLEKINALQPSYSPPQNLESALSIAFNVLLHSVKEIDETQTIDYFNVFLAPFVKGMDFSEIKEALRLFITNINQHVNASLGLELTIPDFIADKPAFGPSGKHVGKYADFFEESQLLASLIFEIFAE
;
A
#
# COMPACT_ATOMS: atom_id res chain seq x y z
N LEU A 1 -14.59 20.68 15.93
CA LEU A 1 -14.60 22.03 15.32
C LEU A 1 -13.20 22.65 15.13
N SER A 2 -12.10 22.00 15.53
CA SER A 2 -10.76 22.62 15.55
C SER A 2 -9.95 22.52 14.24
N SER A 3 -10.46 21.92 13.16
CA SER A 3 -9.67 21.54 11.98
C SER A 3 -10.34 21.81 10.62
N TRP A 4 -11.64 22.09 10.59
CA TRP A 4 -12.49 21.95 9.39
C TRP A 4 -12.17 22.89 8.20
N ILE A 5 -11.34 23.93 8.42
CA ILE A 5 -10.98 24.89 7.37
C ILE A 5 -9.59 24.61 6.77
N LEU A 6 -8.75 23.78 7.41
CA LEU A 6 -7.33 23.67 7.05
C LEU A 6 -6.87 22.29 6.59
N LYS A 7 -7.64 21.23 6.86
CA LYS A 7 -7.28 19.85 6.52
C LYS A 7 -8.44 19.13 5.84
N PRO A 8 -8.15 18.26 4.84
CA PRO A 8 -9.16 17.36 4.32
C PRO A 8 -9.65 16.40 5.42
N SER A 9 -10.95 16.10 5.41
CA SER A 9 -11.53 15.10 6.30
C SER A 9 -11.03 13.70 5.95
N GLU A 10 -10.97 13.37 4.66
CA GLU A 10 -10.57 12.05 4.17
C GLU A 10 -9.61 12.16 2.98
N ILE A 11 -8.72 11.18 2.84
CA ILE A 11 -7.85 11.02 1.65
C ILE A 11 -7.82 9.55 1.23
N ILE A 12 -7.84 9.34 -0.08
CA ILE A 12 -7.58 8.05 -0.71
C ILE A 12 -6.20 8.10 -1.37
N HIS A 13 -5.30 7.22 -0.94
CA HIS A 13 -3.92 7.14 -1.41
C HIS A 13 -3.80 6.18 -2.60
N ASP A 14 -3.08 6.61 -3.63
CA ASP A 14 -2.69 5.75 -4.76
C ASP A 14 -1.25 5.25 -4.57
N LEU A 15 -1.11 3.98 -4.15
CA LEU A 15 0.21 3.39 -3.90
C LEU A 15 1.11 3.33 -5.14
N ARG A 16 0.54 3.34 -6.35
CA ARG A 16 1.33 3.25 -7.60
C ARG A 16 2.31 4.40 -7.71
N PHE A 17 1.89 5.60 -7.29
CA PHE A 17 2.76 6.77 -7.28
C PHE A 17 4.00 6.53 -6.41
N PHE A 18 3.82 5.99 -5.21
CA PHE A 18 4.91 5.73 -4.28
C PHE A 18 5.74 4.51 -4.67
N PHE A 19 5.14 3.50 -5.30
CA PHE A 19 5.89 2.36 -5.82
C PHE A 19 6.75 2.73 -7.03
N GLN A 20 6.31 3.69 -7.85
CA GLN A 20 7.11 4.19 -8.96
C GLN A 20 8.22 5.14 -8.50
N ASN A 21 7.92 6.05 -7.56
CA ASN A 21 8.80 7.19 -7.26
C ASN A 21 9.49 7.11 -5.89
N GLY A 22 9.11 6.14 -5.05
CA GLY A 22 9.48 6.12 -3.64
C GLY A 22 8.74 7.18 -2.82
N LEU A 23 9.22 7.43 -1.60
CA LEU A 23 8.71 8.45 -0.70
C LEU A 23 9.81 9.48 -0.40
N ASN A 24 9.76 10.63 -1.08
CA ASN A 24 10.73 11.69 -0.92
C ASN A 24 10.29 12.70 0.16
N LEU A 25 10.81 12.52 1.38
CA LEU A 25 10.55 13.40 2.52
C LEU A 25 11.55 14.56 2.66
N GLU A 26 12.64 14.55 1.89
CA GLU A 26 13.68 15.60 1.95
C GLU A 26 13.11 16.99 1.60
N LYS A 27 12.06 17.02 0.75
CA LYS A 27 11.34 18.25 0.41
C LYS A 27 10.56 18.85 1.59
N ILE A 28 10.24 18.04 2.60
CA ILE A 28 9.53 18.46 3.81
C ILE A 28 10.55 18.82 4.90
N ASN A 29 11.60 17.99 5.06
CA ASN A 29 12.69 18.21 5.99
C ASN A 29 13.98 17.61 5.44
N ALA A 30 15.00 18.44 5.23
CA ALA A 30 16.29 18.03 4.66
C ALA A 30 17.04 16.97 5.50
N LEU A 31 16.64 16.76 6.77
CA LEU A 31 17.19 15.71 7.64
C LEU A 31 16.41 14.40 7.59
N GLN A 32 15.26 14.36 6.91
CA GLN A 32 14.49 13.13 6.75
C GLN A 32 14.98 12.35 5.51
N PRO A 33 15.32 11.05 5.66
CA PRO A 33 15.77 10.24 4.54
C PRO A 33 14.63 10.04 3.53
N SER A 34 14.99 10.06 2.25
CA SER A 34 14.11 9.58 1.19
C SER A 34 14.09 8.05 1.15
N TYR A 35 12.92 7.49 0.86
CA TYR A 35 12.77 6.07 0.58
C TYR A 35 12.76 5.89 -0.94
N SER A 36 13.71 5.15 -1.47
CA SER A 36 13.70 4.72 -2.87
C SER A 36 12.47 3.86 -3.18
N PRO A 37 12.09 3.71 -4.46
CA PRO A 37 11.09 2.72 -4.88
C PRO A 37 11.33 1.35 -4.25
N PRO A 38 10.27 0.65 -3.80
CA PRO A 38 10.39 -0.60 -3.06
C PRO A 38 11.03 -1.70 -3.91
N GLN A 39 11.76 -2.61 -3.27
CA GLN A 39 12.48 -3.71 -3.92
C GLN A 39 11.77 -5.07 -3.75
N ASN A 40 10.92 -5.18 -2.75
CA ASN A 40 10.25 -6.41 -2.33
C ASN A 40 8.97 -6.05 -1.55
N LEU A 41 8.21 -7.07 -1.15
CA LEU A 41 6.95 -6.90 -0.41
C LEU A 41 7.15 -6.09 0.88
N GLU A 42 8.19 -6.37 1.67
CA GLU A 42 8.42 -5.73 2.95
C GLU A 42 8.68 -4.23 2.80
N SER A 43 9.50 -3.85 1.81
CA SER A 43 9.75 -2.44 1.51
C SER A 43 8.52 -1.74 0.90
N ALA A 44 7.68 -2.45 0.13
CA ALA A 44 6.42 -1.92 -0.38
C ALA A 44 5.41 -1.64 0.75
N LEU A 45 5.25 -2.59 1.68
CA LEU A 45 4.43 -2.43 2.89
C LEU A 45 4.97 -1.32 3.80
N SER A 46 6.30 -1.22 3.95
CA SER A 46 6.92 -0.14 4.71
C SER A 46 6.63 1.23 4.09
N ILE A 47 6.68 1.37 2.76
CA ILE A 47 6.29 2.61 2.08
C ILE A 47 4.81 2.93 2.33
N ALA A 48 3.91 1.96 2.15
CA ALA A 48 2.49 2.15 2.40
C ALA A 48 2.21 2.60 3.85
N PHE A 49 2.87 1.99 4.83
CA PHE A 49 2.78 2.37 6.24
C PHE A 49 3.30 3.79 6.49
N ASN A 50 4.46 4.15 5.94
CA ASN A 50 5.01 5.49 6.10
C ASN A 50 4.13 6.56 5.44
N VAL A 51 3.52 6.28 4.29
CA VAL A 51 2.55 7.20 3.66
C VAL A 51 1.40 7.50 4.62
N LEU A 52 0.80 6.47 5.24
CA LEU A 52 -0.26 6.65 6.23
C LEU A 52 0.22 7.42 7.47
N LEU A 53 1.40 7.06 7.99
CA LEU A 53 1.98 7.63 9.20
C LEU A 53 2.27 9.13 9.05
N HIS A 54 2.82 9.54 7.91
CA HIS A 54 3.11 10.94 7.63
C HIS A 54 1.83 11.74 7.36
N SER A 55 0.88 11.14 6.66
CA SER A 55 -0.39 11.78 6.29
C SER A 55 -1.33 11.97 7.48
N VAL A 56 -1.16 11.21 8.58
CA VAL A 56 -2.00 11.33 9.79
C VAL A 56 -1.94 12.73 10.41
N LYS A 57 -0.86 13.47 10.15
CA LYS A 57 -0.70 14.86 10.62
C LYS A 57 -1.47 15.86 9.79
N GLU A 58 -1.91 15.48 8.59
CA GLU A 58 -2.49 16.38 7.59
C GLU A 58 -3.97 16.09 7.32
N ILE A 59 -4.57 15.12 7.99
CA ILE A 59 -5.96 14.64 7.77
C ILE A 59 -6.71 14.64 9.10
N ASP A 60 -8.02 14.88 9.06
CA ASP A 60 -8.86 14.97 10.27
C ASP A 60 -9.49 13.63 10.68
N GLU A 61 -9.99 12.84 9.73
CA GLU A 61 -10.80 11.64 10.03
C GLU A 61 -10.12 10.34 9.60
N THR A 62 -10.20 9.97 8.32
CA THR A 62 -9.76 8.66 7.83
C THR A 62 -8.86 8.75 6.62
N GLN A 63 -8.07 7.71 6.43
CA GLN A 63 -7.26 7.52 5.23
C GLN A 63 -7.56 6.16 4.62
N THR A 64 -7.61 6.09 3.31
CA THR A 64 -7.85 4.84 2.61
C THR A 64 -6.70 4.52 1.69
N ILE A 65 -6.21 3.29 1.72
CA ILE A 65 -5.41 2.75 0.62
C ILE A 65 -6.34 1.89 -0.21
N ASP A 66 -6.70 2.38 -1.40
CA ASP A 66 -7.57 1.65 -2.30
C ASP A 66 -6.77 0.66 -3.17
N TYR A 67 -7.43 -0.39 -3.67
CA TYR A 67 -6.82 -1.44 -4.50
C TYR A 67 -5.57 -2.07 -3.86
N PHE A 68 -5.53 -2.21 -2.54
CA PHE A 68 -4.35 -2.57 -1.76
C PHE A 68 -3.71 -3.88 -2.24
N ASN A 69 -4.51 -4.94 -2.35
CA ASN A 69 -4.06 -6.24 -2.81
C ASN A 69 -3.69 -6.26 -4.30
N VAL A 70 -4.36 -5.46 -5.14
CA VAL A 70 -4.04 -5.35 -6.58
C VAL A 70 -2.69 -4.67 -6.78
N PHE A 71 -2.42 -3.58 -6.07
CA PHE A 71 -1.17 -2.84 -6.21
C PHE A 71 0.04 -3.55 -5.61
N LEU A 72 -0.18 -4.40 -4.60
CA LEU A 72 0.88 -5.23 -4.01
C LEU A 72 1.13 -6.55 -4.75
N ALA A 73 0.18 -7.02 -5.58
CA ALA A 73 0.28 -8.29 -6.29
C ALA A 73 1.62 -8.50 -7.05
N PRO A 74 2.21 -7.49 -7.71
CA PRO A 74 3.50 -7.67 -8.40
C PRO A 74 4.69 -7.99 -7.48
N PHE A 75 4.59 -7.70 -6.18
CA PHE A 75 5.67 -7.92 -5.22
C PHE A 75 5.66 -9.32 -4.59
N VAL A 76 4.60 -10.10 -4.76
CA VAL A 76 4.46 -11.42 -4.14
C VAL A 76 4.63 -12.59 -5.10
N LYS A 77 4.88 -12.29 -6.38
CA LYS A 77 5.07 -13.30 -7.42
C LYS A 77 6.24 -14.23 -7.08
N GLY A 78 5.93 -15.51 -6.88
CA GLY A 78 6.91 -16.54 -6.56
C GLY A 78 7.42 -16.53 -5.11
N MET A 79 6.81 -15.75 -4.21
CA MET A 79 7.09 -15.81 -2.77
C MET A 79 6.36 -16.97 -2.10
N ASP A 80 6.89 -17.45 -0.96
CA ASP A 80 6.20 -18.45 -0.16
C ASP A 80 4.98 -17.86 0.56
N PHE A 81 3.91 -18.65 0.64
CA PHE A 81 2.66 -18.26 1.29
C PHE A 81 2.86 -17.78 2.74
N SER A 82 3.69 -18.50 3.51
CA SER A 82 3.93 -18.18 4.92
C SER A 82 4.69 -16.87 5.09
N GLU A 83 5.63 -16.58 4.19
CA GLU A 83 6.38 -15.33 4.18
C GLU A 83 5.46 -14.13 3.89
N ILE A 84 4.57 -14.26 2.89
CA ILE A 84 3.59 -13.23 2.55
C ILE A 84 2.64 -12.98 3.74
N LYS A 85 2.11 -14.05 4.34
CA LYS A 85 1.18 -13.95 5.48
C LYS A 85 1.81 -13.24 6.66
N GLU A 86 3.05 -13.60 7.01
CA GLU A 86 3.77 -12.97 8.12
C GLU A 86 4.05 -11.49 7.86
N ALA A 87 4.48 -11.12 6.65
CA ALA A 87 4.68 -9.72 6.28
C ALA A 87 3.40 -8.88 6.39
N LEU A 88 2.27 -9.43 5.90
CA LEU A 88 0.96 -8.79 6.01
C LEU A 88 0.50 -8.66 7.46
N ARG A 89 0.68 -9.71 8.28
CA ARG A 89 0.30 -9.72 9.70
C ARG A 89 1.04 -8.64 10.48
N LEU A 90 2.35 -8.49 10.24
CA LEU A 90 3.15 -7.43 10.84
C LEU A 90 2.68 -6.04 10.38
N PHE A 91 2.40 -5.88 9.09
CA PHE A 91 1.88 -4.62 8.54
C PHE A 91 0.54 -4.21 9.16
N ILE A 92 -0.44 -5.13 9.21
CA ILE A 92 -1.77 -4.88 9.79
C ILE A 92 -1.64 -4.53 11.28
N THR A 93 -0.78 -5.24 12.02
CA THR A 93 -0.50 -4.94 13.43
C THR A 93 0.07 -3.52 13.59
N ASN A 94 1.02 -3.13 12.74
CA ASN A 94 1.61 -1.80 12.77
C ASN A 94 0.58 -0.70 12.47
N ILE A 95 -0.28 -0.91 11.47
CA ILE A 95 -1.36 0.03 11.15
C ILE A 95 -2.28 0.22 12.36
N ASN A 96 -2.78 -0.88 12.92
CA ASN A 96 -3.72 -0.84 14.05
C ASN A 96 -3.17 -0.12 15.29
N GLN A 97 -1.85 -0.07 15.46
CA GLN A 97 -1.19 0.60 16.58
C GLN A 97 -0.98 2.12 16.36
N HIS A 98 -0.87 2.58 15.11
CA HIS A 98 -0.33 3.91 14.82
C HIS A 98 -1.26 4.81 14.02
N VAL A 99 -2.17 4.26 13.21
CA VAL A 99 -2.98 5.05 12.28
C VAL A 99 -4.42 4.52 12.20
N ASN A 100 -5.37 5.44 11.97
CA ASN A 100 -6.73 5.07 11.59
C ASN A 100 -6.79 5.02 10.06
N ALA A 101 -6.88 3.81 9.49
CA ALA A 101 -6.86 3.61 8.04
C ALA A 101 -7.82 2.50 7.59
N SER A 102 -8.28 2.62 6.35
CA SER A 102 -9.05 1.59 5.65
C SER A 102 -8.24 1.01 4.48
N LEU A 103 -8.30 -0.30 4.30
CA LEU A 103 -7.68 -1.00 3.18
C LEU A 103 -8.78 -1.46 2.21
N GLY A 104 -8.77 -0.96 0.98
CA GLY A 104 -9.64 -1.41 -0.10
C GLY A 104 -9.11 -2.71 -0.69
N LEU A 105 -9.93 -3.76 -0.68
CA LEU A 105 -9.58 -5.09 -1.20
C LEU A 105 -10.49 -5.44 -2.37
N GLU A 106 -9.88 -5.85 -3.48
CA GLU A 106 -10.59 -6.31 -4.66
C GLU A 106 -10.56 -7.83 -4.76
N LEU A 107 -11.72 -8.44 -5.03
CA LEU A 107 -11.82 -9.88 -5.27
C LEU A 107 -11.46 -10.26 -6.72
N THR A 108 -11.43 -9.27 -7.60
CA THR A 108 -11.07 -9.38 -9.02
C THR A 108 -10.37 -8.12 -9.46
N ILE A 109 -9.49 -8.19 -10.46
CA ILE A 109 -8.84 -6.98 -10.98
C ILE A 109 -9.86 -6.14 -11.75
N PRO A 110 -10.11 -4.87 -11.36
CA PRO A 110 -11.07 -4.02 -12.06
C PRO A 110 -10.65 -3.75 -13.52
N ASP A 111 -11.60 -3.77 -14.46
CA ASP A 111 -11.34 -3.61 -15.90
C ASP A 111 -10.51 -2.36 -16.24
N PHE A 112 -10.80 -1.24 -15.57
CA PHE A 112 -10.10 0.03 -15.81
C PHE A 112 -8.65 0.05 -15.26
N ILE A 113 -8.25 -0.95 -14.48
CA ILE A 113 -6.90 -1.16 -13.96
C ILE A 113 -6.19 -2.31 -14.69
N ALA A 114 -6.94 -3.30 -15.18
CA ALA A 114 -6.44 -4.55 -15.77
C ALA A 114 -5.30 -4.34 -16.79
N ASP A 115 -5.47 -3.43 -17.75
CA ASP A 115 -4.47 -3.17 -18.80
C ASP A 115 -3.46 -2.06 -18.46
N LYS A 116 -3.51 -1.51 -17.23
CA LYS A 116 -2.52 -0.51 -16.80
C LYS A 116 -1.19 -1.18 -16.42
N PRO A 117 -0.04 -0.49 -16.63
CA PRO A 117 1.26 -1.01 -16.22
C PRO A 117 1.29 -1.31 -14.72
N ALA A 118 1.75 -2.51 -14.38
CA ALA A 118 1.94 -2.93 -13.01
C ALA A 118 3.34 -2.50 -12.52
N PHE A 119 3.39 -1.78 -11.41
CA PHE A 119 4.64 -1.35 -10.79
C PHE A 119 5.16 -2.44 -9.84
N GLY A 120 6.38 -2.91 -10.10
CA GLY A 120 7.08 -3.89 -9.27
C GLY A 120 8.39 -3.32 -8.69
N PRO A 121 9.34 -4.19 -8.35
CA PRO A 121 10.62 -3.81 -7.75
C PRO A 121 11.36 -2.68 -8.49
N SER A 122 11.99 -1.79 -7.72
CA SER A 122 12.69 -0.60 -8.23
C SER A 122 11.81 0.36 -9.05
N GLY A 123 10.48 0.34 -8.85
CA GLY A 123 9.55 1.20 -9.60
C GLY A 123 9.43 0.88 -11.08
N LYS A 124 9.86 -0.32 -11.49
CA LYS A 124 9.82 -0.76 -12.88
C LYS A 124 8.46 -1.33 -13.24
N HIS A 125 8.08 -1.18 -14.50
CA HIS A 125 6.94 -1.91 -15.05
C HIS A 125 7.32 -3.38 -15.21
N VAL A 126 6.50 -4.28 -14.67
CA VAL A 126 6.75 -5.74 -14.68
C VAL A 126 5.64 -6.53 -15.39
N GLY A 127 4.78 -5.84 -16.13
CA GLY A 127 3.62 -6.39 -16.82
C GLY A 127 2.44 -5.42 -16.74
N LYS A 128 1.23 -5.95 -16.91
CA LYS A 128 -0.02 -5.24 -16.60
C LYS A 128 -0.68 -5.87 -15.37
N TYR A 129 -1.56 -5.14 -14.69
CA TYR A 129 -2.17 -5.66 -13.46
C TYR A 129 -2.90 -6.98 -13.66
N ALA A 130 -3.58 -7.15 -14.81
CA ALA A 130 -4.25 -8.41 -15.19
C ALA A 130 -3.35 -9.66 -15.12
N ASP A 131 -2.04 -9.50 -15.28
CA ASP A 131 -1.08 -10.61 -15.24
C ASP A 131 -0.84 -11.14 -13.81
N PHE A 132 -1.36 -10.45 -12.78
CA PHE A 132 -1.15 -10.73 -11.36
C PHE A 132 -2.47 -11.06 -10.63
N PHE A 133 -3.46 -11.62 -11.33
CA PHE A 133 -4.76 -11.97 -10.76
C PHE A 133 -4.65 -12.94 -9.60
N GLU A 134 -3.85 -13.99 -9.76
CA GLU A 134 -3.66 -15.03 -8.74
C GLU A 134 -3.00 -14.46 -7.48
N GLU A 135 -1.96 -13.65 -7.65
CA GLU A 135 -1.27 -12.96 -6.57
C GLU A 135 -2.19 -11.99 -5.82
N SER A 136 -3.03 -11.25 -6.55
CA SER A 136 -4.00 -10.32 -5.97
C SER A 136 -5.08 -11.04 -5.15
N GLN A 137 -5.58 -12.19 -5.64
CA GLN A 137 -6.55 -13.01 -4.93
C GLN A 137 -5.93 -13.68 -3.70
N LEU A 138 -4.68 -14.14 -3.81
CA LEU A 138 -3.93 -14.71 -2.70
C LEU A 138 -3.79 -13.69 -1.56
N LEU A 139 -3.36 -12.46 -1.88
CA LEU A 139 -3.25 -11.37 -0.91
C LEU A 139 -4.59 -11.08 -0.21
N ALA A 140 -5.69 -10.98 -0.95
CA ALA A 140 -7.02 -10.77 -0.37
C ALA A 140 -7.40 -11.90 0.60
N SER A 141 -7.14 -13.15 0.21
CA SER A 141 -7.46 -14.34 1.01
C SER A 141 -6.66 -14.37 2.31
N LEU A 142 -5.35 -14.11 2.22
CA LEU A 142 -4.46 -14.01 3.37
C LEU A 142 -4.87 -12.92 4.36
N ILE A 143 -5.31 -11.77 3.85
CA ILE A 143 -5.80 -10.68 4.69
C ILE A 143 -7.07 -11.11 5.43
N PHE A 144 -8.03 -11.75 4.76
CA PHE A 144 -9.22 -12.28 5.42
C PHE A 144 -8.90 -13.33 6.49
N GLU A 145 -7.93 -14.22 6.23
CA GLU A 145 -7.46 -15.16 7.25
C GLU A 145 -6.90 -14.44 8.48
N ILE A 146 -6.04 -13.44 8.30
CA ILE A 146 -5.45 -12.66 9.40
C ILE A 146 -6.55 -11.96 10.22
N PHE A 147 -7.61 -11.47 9.60
CA PHE A 147 -8.73 -10.84 10.32
C PHE A 147 -9.66 -11.84 11.02
N ALA A 148 -9.61 -13.12 10.66
CA ALA A 148 -10.41 -14.17 11.29
C ALA A 148 -9.69 -14.87 12.46
N GLU A 149 -8.40 -14.62 12.64
CA GLU A 149 -7.57 -15.06 13.78
C GLU A 149 -7.90 -14.27 15.06
#